data_AF-A0A3Q4BTI3-F1
#
_entry.id   AF-A0A3Q4BTI3-F1
#
_cell.length_a   1.000
_cell.length_b   1.000
_cell.length_c   1.000
_cell.angle_alpha   90.00
_cell.angle_beta   90.00
_cell.angle_gamma   90.00
#
_symmetry.space_group_name_H-M   'P 1'
#
loop_
_entity.id
_entity.type
_entity.pdbx_description
1 polymer ?
#
loop_
_entity_poly.entity_id
_entity_poly.type
_entity_poly.pdbx_seq_one_letter_code
_entity_poly.pdbx_strand_id
1 'polypeptide(L)'
;VPGDMQRVRSLRTGWQLLKSSCEGAAKQLSASTSRNYSHGPNSFGLLFDIDGVLVRGRTPIPAAQRCFRNLVDRNGKYKVPVVFVTNAGNSMRQAKAEHLSHLLEVEVSPDQVMLSHSPLRMFTKFHKMHVLVSGQGPVEEVAHNLGFQDVVTIDMLREAYPVLDVVDHNRRPKDSVGTNIIMIEADSVILFGEPIRWETNLQLITDVLLTNGNPDNAWSSAQYPHIPVLACNMDLLWMAEAKNPRYGLCVPKKDMRLFFFFLSFDCHYSASPLNFPVS
;
A
#
# COMPACT_ATOMS: atom_id res chain seq x y z
N VAL A 1 4.47 37.83 18.73
CA VAL A 1 3.78 36.84 19.59
C VAL A 1 4.45 35.48 19.38
N PRO A 2 5.03 34.86 20.42
CA PRO A 2 5.85 33.66 20.28
C PRO A 2 4.97 32.40 20.23
N GLY A 3 4.81 31.80 19.05
CA GLY A 3 4.04 30.56 18.86
C GLY A 3 4.71 29.50 17.98
N ASP A 4 5.70 29.87 17.17
CA ASP A 4 6.26 28.95 16.16
C ASP A 4 7.38 28.04 16.68
N MET A 5 7.96 28.35 17.85
CA MET A 5 9.14 27.61 18.34
C MET A 5 8.79 26.36 19.18
N GLN A 6 7.52 26.18 19.57
CA GLN A 6 7.03 24.96 20.23
C GLN A 6 6.53 23.89 19.24
N ARG A 7 6.02 24.28 18.06
CA ARG A 7 5.52 23.36 17.03
C ARG A 7 6.61 22.48 16.40
N VAL A 8 7.80 23.03 16.21
CA VAL A 8 8.95 22.30 15.64
C VAL A 8 9.53 21.27 16.61
N ARG A 9 9.42 21.51 17.93
CA ARG A 9 9.92 20.57 18.95
C ARG A 9 9.04 19.32 19.09
N SER A 10 7.72 19.48 19.02
CA SER A 10 6.76 18.36 19.12
C SER A 10 6.90 17.35 17.97
N LEU A 11 7.12 17.84 16.74
CA LEU A 11 7.40 16.99 15.58
C LEU A 11 8.72 16.23 15.75
N ARG A 12 9.80 16.86 16.25
CA ARG A 12 11.08 16.16 16.48
C ARG A 12 10.96 15.03 17.50
N THR A 13 10.18 15.20 18.57
CA THR A 13 9.95 14.15 19.58
C THR A 13 9.15 12.97 19.03
N GLY A 14 8.14 13.21 18.18
CA GLY A 14 7.39 12.13 17.53
C GLY A 14 8.24 11.27 16.60
N TRP A 15 9.18 11.89 15.87
CA TRP A 15 10.13 11.20 15.01
C TRP A 15 11.17 10.38 15.79
N GLN A 16 11.60 10.85 16.96
CA GLN A 16 12.55 10.13 17.82
C GLN A 16 11.91 8.90 18.49
N LEU A 17 10.65 9.00 18.93
CA LEU A 17 9.89 7.90 19.51
C LEU A 17 9.58 6.79 18.49
N LEU A 18 9.32 7.15 17.22
CA LEU A 18 9.09 6.19 16.15
C LEU A 18 10.37 5.45 15.72
N LYS A 19 11.53 6.12 15.67
CA LYS A 19 12.82 5.43 15.45
C LYS A 19 13.10 4.38 16.52
N SER A 20 12.87 4.73 17.78
CA SER A 20 13.05 3.80 18.90
C SER A 20 12.10 2.59 18.84
N SER A 21 10.87 2.79 18.38
CA SER A 21 9.89 1.70 18.23
C SER A 21 10.23 0.76 17.06
N CYS A 22 10.78 1.26 15.95
CA CYS A 22 11.24 0.44 14.83
C CYS A 22 12.49 -0.37 15.18
N GLU A 23 13.41 0.19 15.97
CA GLU A 23 14.61 -0.52 16.46
C GLU A 23 14.25 -1.65 17.45
N GLY A 24 13.19 -1.48 18.24
CA GLY A 24 12.67 -2.51 19.16
C GLY A 24 11.92 -3.65 18.46
N ALA A 25 11.17 -3.34 17.39
CA ALA A 25 10.34 -4.31 16.67
C ALA A 25 11.14 -5.30 15.80
N ALA A 26 12.37 -4.97 15.42
CA ALA A 26 13.24 -5.85 14.64
C ALA A 26 13.69 -7.12 15.39
N LYS A 27 13.47 -7.22 16.71
CA LYS A 27 13.92 -8.35 17.55
C LYS A 27 12.93 -9.50 17.71
N GLN A 28 11.69 -9.39 17.23
CA GLN A 28 10.69 -10.46 17.35
C GLN A 28 10.09 -10.81 15.98
N LEU A 29 10.85 -11.57 15.18
CA LEU A 29 10.32 -12.33 14.06
C LEU A 29 10.77 -13.79 14.21
N SER A 30 9.78 -14.66 14.41
CA SER A 30 9.93 -16.11 14.54
C SER A 30 10.29 -16.76 13.21
N ALA A 31 11.38 -17.53 13.22
CA ALA A 31 11.72 -18.64 12.32
C ALA A 31 11.36 -18.51 10.82
N SER A 32 11.80 -17.43 10.17
CA SER A 32 12.04 -17.48 8.72
C SER A 32 13.30 -18.30 8.45
N THR A 33 13.29 -19.20 7.46
CA THR A 33 14.45 -19.96 7.02
C THR A 33 15.62 -19.03 6.74
N SER A 34 16.56 -18.92 7.70
CA SER A 34 17.77 -18.11 7.56
C SER A 34 18.55 -18.62 6.34
N ARG A 35 18.44 -17.90 5.22
CA ARG A 35 19.33 -18.13 4.08
C ARG A 35 20.70 -17.63 4.52
N ASN A 36 21.59 -18.57 4.85
CA ASN A 36 22.95 -18.26 5.27
C ASN A 36 23.73 -17.69 4.08
N TYR A 37 23.75 -16.37 3.96
CA TYR A 37 24.69 -15.65 3.10
C TYR A 37 26.01 -15.47 3.86
N SER A 38 27.14 -15.66 3.20
CA SER A 38 28.44 -15.42 3.81
C SER A 38 28.59 -13.92 4.14
N HIS A 39 28.60 -13.59 5.43
CA HIS A 39 28.84 -12.24 5.93
C HIS A 39 30.33 -11.89 5.84
N GLY A 40 30.79 -11.56 4.64
CA GLY A 40 32.08 -10.92 4.42
C GLY A 40 31.98 -9.40 4.58
N PRO A 41 33.10 -8.70 4.84
CA PRO A 41 33.14 -7.23 5.00
C PRO A 41 32.69 -6.43 3.76
N ASN A 42 32.43 -7.09 2.62
CA ASN A 42 31.90 -6.51 1.38
C ASN A 42 30.50 -7.04 1.01
N SER A 43 29.68 -7.45 1.99
CA SER A 43 28.33 -7.94 1.71
C SER A 43 27.42 -6.82 1.20
N PHE A 44 26.71 -7.07 0.11
CA PHE A 44 25.67 -6.18 -0.42
C PHE A 44 24.42 -6.99 -0.78
N GLY A 45 23.28 -6.32 -0.93
CA GLY A 45 22.03 -6.90 -1.41
C GLY A 45 21.45 -6.06 -2.55
N LEU A 46 20.53 -6.65 -3.30
CA LEU A 46 19.85 -6.00 -4.42
C LEU A 46 18.36 -5.84 -4.12
N LEU A 47 17.86 -4.64 -4.38
CA LEU A 47 16.44 -4.31 -4.31
C LEU A 47 15.97 -3.99 -5.73
N PHE A 48 15.02 -4.78 -6.25
CA PHE A 48 14.46 -4.57 -7.58
C PHE A 48 13.05 -4.00 -7.46
N ASP A 49 12.85 -2.81 -8.04
CA ASP A 49 11.51 -2.43 -8.45
C ASP A 49 11.00 -3.42 -9.52
N ILE A 50 9.69 -3.61 -9.62
CA ILE A 50 9.08 -4.55 -10.55
C ILE A 50 8.60 -3.81 -11.80
N ASP A 51 7.76 -2.79 -11.62
CA ASP A 51 7.04 -2.13 -12.70
C ASP A 51 7.94 -1.12 -13.41
N GLY A 52 8.19 -1.31 -14.70
CA GLY A 52 9.14 -0.52 -15.49
C GLY A 52 10.59 -1.02 -15.45
N VAL A 53 10.95 -1.89 -14.49
CA VAL A 53 12.29 -2.46 -14.34
C VAL A 53 12.37 -3.94 -14.75
N LEU A 54 11.47 -4.78 -14.24
CA LEU A 54 11.40 -6.20 -14.59
C LEU A 54 10.32 -6.49 -15.64
N VAL A 55 9.23 -5.71 -15.60
CA VAL A 55 8.08 -5.85 -16.49
C VAL A 55 7.63 -4.49 -17.01
N ARG A 56 6.95 -4.47 -18.15
CA ARG A 56 6.12 -3.34 -18.59
C ARG A 56 4.71 -3.84 -18.81
N GLY A 57 3.82 -3.49 -17.88
CA GLY A 57 2.51 -4.10 -17.80
C GLY A 57 2.63 -5.62 -17.60
N ARG A 58 2.07 -6.40 -18.50
CA ARG A 58 2.20 -7.88 -18.50
C ARG A 58 3.42 -8.42 -19.24
N THR A 59 4.21 -7.58 -19.90
CA THR A 59 5.32 -8.03 -20.75
C THR A 59 6.63 -8.02 -19.96
N PRO A 60 7.32 -9.17 -19.81
CA PRO A 60 8.64 -9.23 -19.20
C PRO A 60 9.66 -8.41 -19.99
N ILE A 61 10.55 -7.70 -19.30
CA ILE A 61 11.72 -7.07 -19.95
C ILE A 61 12.76 -8.16 -20.20
N PRO A 62 13.17 -8.45 -21.45
CA PRO A 62 14.04 -9.60 -21.75
C PRO A 62 15.41 -9.58 -21.03
N ALA A 63 15.89 -8.39 -20.67
CA ALA A 63 17.13 -8.24 -19.90
C ALA A 63 16.99 -8.74 -18.45
N ALA A 64 15.79 -8.72 -17.87
CA ALA A 64 15.52 -9.16 -16.51
C ALA A 64 15.83 -10.66 -16.36
N GLN A 65 15.27 -11.52 -17.22
CA GLN A 65 15.55 -12.96 -17.19
C GLN A 65 17.05 -13.27 -17.27
N ARG A 66 17.78 -12.60 -18.18
CA ARG A 66 19.24 -12.76 -18.28
C ARG A 66 19.97 -12.33 -17.01
N CYS A 67 19.55 -11.22 -16.40
CA CYS A 67 20.10 -10.75 -15.13
C CYS A 67 19.90 -11.78 -14.02
N PHE A 68 18.68 -12.31 -13.86
CA PHE A 68 18.36 -13.26 -12.80
C PHE A 68 19.04 -14.61 -12.97
N ARG A 69 19.19 -15.11 -14.21
CA ARG A 69 20.04 -16.29 -14.48
C ARG A 69 21.49 -16.10 -14.05
N ASN A 70 22.02 -14.88 -14.15
CA ASN A 70 23.38 -14.56 -13.69
C ASN A 70 23.45 -14.36 -12.17
N LEU A 71 22.34 -14.00 -11.52
CA LEU A 71 22.25 -13.77 -10.07
C LEU A 71 22.07 -15.04 -9.25
N VAL A 72 21.70 -16.16 -9.88
CA VAL A 72 21.60 -17.48 -9.24
C VAL A 72 22.80 -18.37 -9.56
N ASP A 73 23.12 -19.30 -8.65
CA ASP A 73 24.12 -20.35 -8.86
C ASP A 73 23.51 -21.56 -9.62
N ARG A 74 24.31 -22.63 -9.79
CA ARG A 74 23.87 -23.85 -10.49
C ARG A 74 22.72 -24.58 -9.79
N ASN A 75 22.49 -24.32 -8.52
CA ASN A 75 21.44 -24.91 -7.71
C ASN A 75 20.21 -23.99 -7.61
N GLY A 76 20.18 -22.88 -8.37
CA GLY A 76 19.11 -21.88 -8.32
C GLY A 76 19.15 -20.97 -7.09
N LYS A 77 20.20 -21.03 -6.26
CA LYS A 77 20.31 -20.15 -5.08
C LYS A 77 20.89 -18.80 -5.49
N TYR A 78 20.28 -17.73 -4.98
CA TYR A 78 20.79 -16.38 -5.19
C TYR A 78 22.21 -16.22 -4.62
N LYS A 79 23.12 -15.64 -5.42
CA LYS A 79 24.51 -15.35 -5.05
C LYS A 79 24.62 -14.22 -4.02
N VAL A 80 23.62 -13.34 -3.96
CA VAL A 80 23.49 -12.22 -3.01
C VAL A 80 22.04 -12.12 -2.54
N PRO A 81 21.73 -11.49 -1.39
CA PRO A 81 20.37 -11.21 -0.99
C PRO A 81 19.62 -10.39 -2.05
N VAL A 82 18.41 -10.81 -2.41
CA VAL A 82 17.55 -10.13 -3.37
C VAL A 82 16.16 -9.95 -2.78
N VAL A 83 15.64 -8.73 -2.89
CA VAL A 83 14.26 -8.36 -2.54
C VAL A 83 13.62 -7.64 -3.73
N PHE A 84 12.34 -7.91 -3.96
CA PHE A 84 11.49 -7.31 -4.99
C PHE A 84 10.52 -6.37 -4.30
N VAL A 85 10.40 -5.14 -4.81
CA VAL A 85 9.52 -4.10 -4.27
C VAL A 85 8.62 -3.59 -5.38
N THR A 86 7.37 -3.31 -5.06
CA THR A 86 6.43 -2.66 -5.98
C THR A 86 5.42 -1.86 -5.19
N ASN A 87 4.97 -0.75 -5.77
CA ASN A 87 3.84 0.02 -5.24
C ASN A 87 2.48 -0.62 -5.56
N ALA A 88 2.45 -1.74 -6.30
CA ALA A 88 1.23 -2.51 -6.51
C ALA A 88 0.72 -3.13 -5.20
N GLY A 89 -0.54 -2.87 -4.88
CA GLY A 89 -1.22 -3.41 -3.70
C GLY A 89 -2.34 -4.41 -4.01
N ASN A 90 -2.52 -4.79 -5.27
CA ASN A 90 -3.72 -5.48 -5.76
C ASN A 90 -3.68 -7.02 -5.69
N SER A 91 -2.72 -7.59 -4.98
CA SER A 91 -2.51 -9.04 -4.92
C SER A 91 -1.92 -9.48 -3.58
N MET A 92 -1.98 -10.80 -3.35
CA MET A 92 -1.27 -11.45 -2.27
C MET A 92 0.21 -11.57 -2.59
N ARG A 93 1.04 -11.48 -1.55
CA ARG A 93 2.51 -11.63 -1.68
C ARG A 93 2.92 -12.96 -2.30
N GLN A 94 2.23 -14.04 -1.90
CA GLN A 94 2.38 -15.38 -2.47
C GLN A 94 2.16 -15.37 -3.99
N ALA A 95 1.01 -14.86 -4.43
CA ALA A 95 0.66 -14.82 -5.84
C ALA A 95 1.66 -13.97 -6.66
N LYS A 96 2.15 -12.85 -6.10
CA LYS A 96 3.17 -12.04 -6.76
C LYS A 96 4.51 -12.77 -6.85
N ALA A 97 4.91 -13.50 -5.81
CA ALA A 97 6.15 -14.29 -5.81
C ALA A 97 6.11 -15.44 -6.83
N GLU A 98 4.98 -16.16 -6.91
CA GLU A 98 4.76 -17.20 -7.93
C GLU A 98 4.83 -16.61 -9.34
N HIS A 99 4.14 -15.49 -9.57
CA HIS A 99 4.19 -14.80 -10.86
C HIS A 99 5.62 -14.36 -11.24
N LEU A 100 6.36 -13.76 -10.30
CA LEU A 100 7.76 -13.39 -10.54
C LEU A 100 8.64 -14.62 -10.80
N SER A 101 8.37 -15.74 -10.13
CA SER A 101 9.13 -16.97 -10.32
C SER A 101 9.00 -17.50 -11.74
N HIS A 102 7.77 -17.55 -12.24
CA HIS A 102 7.50 -17.92 -13.64
C HIS A 102 8.13 -16.93 -14.63
N LEU A 103 8.04 -15.63 -14.33
CA LEU A 103 8.51 -14.58 -15.23
C LEU A 103 10.03 -14.55 -15.37
N LEU A 104 10.75 -14.73 -14.25
CA LEU A 104 12.21 -14.63 -14.18
C LEU A 104 12.92 -15.97 -14.36
N GLU A 105 12.17 -17.07 -14.41
CA GLU A 105 12.69 -18.45 -14.48
C GLU A 105 13.62 -18.79 -13.30
N VAL A 106 13.34 -18.23 -12.12
CA VAL A 106 14.07 -18.46 -10.86
C VAL A 106 13.09 -18.52 -9.70
N GLU A 107 13.40 -19.25 -8.62
CA GLU A 107 12.52 -19.32 -7.46
C GLU A 107 12.51 -17.99 -6.67
N VAL A 108 11.35 -17.36 -6.56
CA VAL A 108 11.12 -16.18 -5.73
C VAL A 108 10.27 -16.59 -4.54
N SER A 109 10.83 -16.43 -3.34
CA SER A 109 10.08 -16.66 -2.10
C SER A 109 9.15 -15.48 -1.80
N PRO A 110 7.97 -15.69 -1.20
CA PRO A 110 7.12 -14.62 -0.72
C PRO A 110 7.85 -13.65 0.19
N ASP A 111 8.76 -14.10 1.05
CA ASP A 111 9.52 -13.23 1.96
C ASP A 111 10.46 -12.27 1.23
N GLN A 112 10.75 -12.51 -0.06
CA GLN A 112 11.50 -11.61 -0.91
C GLN A 112 10.63 -10.55 -1.57
N VAL A 113 9.30 -10.58 -1.42
CA VAL A 113 8.39 -9.64 -2.09
C VAL A 113 7.81 -8.64 -1.10
N MET A 114 7.99 -7.35 -1.37
CA MET A 114 7.35 -6.25 -0.67
C MET A 114 6.37 -5.54 -1.60
N LEU A 115 5.10 -5.64 -1.25
CA LEU A 115 4.01 -4.87 -1.87
C LEU A 115 3.80 -3.56 -1.13
N SER A 116 3.08 -2.60 -1.72
CA SER A 116 2.80 -1.29 -1.09
C SER A 116 2.21 -1.39 0.32
N HIS A 117 1.35 -2.38 0.53
CA HIS A 117 0.68 -2.63 1.81
C HIS A 117 1.52 -3.43 2.83
N SER A 118 2.65 -4.00 2.41
CA SER A 118 3.47 -4.89 3.26
C SER A 118 3.96 -4.26 4.57
N PRO A 119 4.32 -2.96 4.62
CA PRO A 119 4.78 -2.38 5.88
C PRO A 119 3.67 -2.27 6.93
N LEU A 120 2.38 -2.30 6.57
CA LEU A 120 1.27 -2.28 7.53
C LEU A 120 1.27 -3.48 8.49
N ARG A 121 2.01 -4.56 8.18
CA ARG A 121 2.24 -5.67 9.11
C ARG A 121 2.93 -5.22 10.40
N MET A 122 3.72 -4.15 10.35
CA MET A 122 4.40 -3.58 11.53
C MET A 122 3.50 -2.59 12.31
N PHE A 123 2.33 -2.23 11.77
CA PHE A 123 1.47 -1.18 12.29
C PHE A 123 0.44 -1.75 13.27
N THR A 124 0.92 -2.51 14.24
CA THR A 124 0.10 -3.33 15.16
C THR A 124 -0.92 -2.54 15.97
N LYS A 125 -0.67 -1.25 16.19
CA LYS A 125 -1.63 -0.35 16.87
C LYS A 125 -2.96 -0.19 16.14
N PHE A 126 -3.01 -0.44 14.83
CA PHE A 126 -4.24 -0.35 14.02
C PHE A 126 -4.93 -1.72 13.81
N HIS A 127 -4.26 -2.82 14.13
CA HIS A 127 -4.75 -4.18 13.81
C HIS A 127 -6.05 -4.57 14.54
N LYS A 128 -6.35 -3.92 15.67
CA LYS A 128 -7.57 -4.14 16.45
C LYS A 128 -8.66 -3.10 16.18
N MET A 129 -8.40 -2.11 15.34
CA MET A 129 -9.39 -1.11 14.96
C MET A 129 -10.36 -1.71 13.94
N HIS A 130 -11.58 -1.18 13.89
CA HIS A 130 -12.50 -1.48 12.80
C HIS A 130 -12.09 -0.67 11.57
N VAL A 131 -11.65 -1.35 10.51
CA VAL A 131 -11.03 -0.70 9.35
C VAL A 131 -11.89 -0.80 8.10
N LEU A 132 -12.17 0.33 7.47
CA LEU A 132 -12.73 0.38 6.13
C LEU A 132 -11.61 0.22 5.11
N VAL A 133 -11.69 -0.77 4.22
CA VAL A 133 -10.66 -1.03 3.21
C VAL A 133 -11.15 -0.72 1.79
N SER A 134 -10.30 -0.03 1.03
CA SER A 134 -10.51 0.33 -0.37
C SER A 134 -9.31 -0.04 -1.22
N GLY A 135 -9.56 -0.57 -2.42
CA GLY A 135 -8.53 -0.92 -3.39
C GLY A 135 -9.05 -1.95 -4.39
N GLN A 136 -8.11 -2.56 -5.11
CA GLN A 136 -8.40 -3.63 -6.07
C GLN A 136 -7.81 -4.97 -5.58
N GLY A 137 -8.43 -6.09 -5.96
CA GLY A 137 -7.98 -7.43 -5.60
C GLY A 137 -8.63 -7.94 -4.31
N PRO A 138 -8.05 -8.97 -3.66
CA PRO A 138 -8.61 -9.59 -2.47
C PRO A 138 -8.32 -8.74 -1.22
N VAL A 139 -8.86 -7.52 -1.16
CA VAL A 139 -8.52 -6.49 -0.15
C VAL A 139 -8.81 -6.94 1.29
N GLU A 140 -9.89 -7.71 1.50
CA GLU A 140 -10.24 -8.27 2.80
C GLU A 140 -9.21 -9.32 3.26
N GLU A 141 -8.86 -10.25 2.38
CA GLU A 141 -7.84 -11.26 2.64
C GLU A 141 -6.47 -10.63 2.91
N VAL A 142 -6.11 -9.58 2.14
CA VAL A 142 -4.89 -8.80 2.35
C VAL A 142 -4.88 -8.19 3.75
N ALA A 143 -5.97 -7.54 4.18
CA ALA A 143 -6.07 -6.94 5.50
C ALA A 143 -5.90 -7.98 6.63
N HIS A 144 -6.59 -9.12 6.54
CA HIS A 144 -6.45 -10.18 7.53
C HIS A 144 -5.04 -10.76 7.57
N ASN A 145 -4.39 -10.98 6.42
CA ASN A 145 -3.00 -11.45 6.37
C ASN A 145 -1.99 -10.44 6.95
N LEU A 146 -2.30 -9.14 6.91
CA LEU A 146 -1.48 -8.10 7.53
C LEU A 146 -1.68 -8.02 9.06
N GLY A 147 -2.75 -8.61 9.59
CA GLY A 147 -3.07 -8.69 11.02
C GLY A 147 -4.33 -7.94 11.44
N PHE A 148 -5.05 -7.29 10.52
CA PHE A 148 -6.30 -6.60 10.83
C PHE A 148 -7.41 -7.60 11.13
N GLN A 149 -8.15 -7.37 12.22
CA GLN A 149 -9.14 -8.31 12.73
C GLN A 149 -10.55 -7.96 12.29
N ASP A 150 -10.89 -6.68 12.34
CA ASP A 150 -12.23 -6.18 12.04
C ASP A 150 -12.18 -5.33 10.78
N VAL A 151 -12.64 -5.90 9.66
CA VAL A 151 -12.45 -5.38 8.31
C VAL A 151 -13.81 -5.24 7.64
N VAL A 152 -14.11 -4.03 7.18
CA VAL A 152 -15.26 -3.76 6.31
C VAL A 152 -14.75 -3.33 4.94
N THR A 153 -15.30 -3.94 3.90
CA THR A 153 -15.02 -3.53 2.52
C THR A 153 -16.01 -2.45 2.07
N ILE A 154 -15.63 -1.72 1.02
CA ILE A 154 -16.53 -0.75 0.37
C ILE A 154 -17.83 -1.39 -0.10
N ASP A 155 -17.79 -2.65 -0.57
CA ASP A 155 -19.00 -3.36 -0.99
C ASP A 155 -19.91 -3.72 0.20
N MET A 156 -19.35 -4.13 1.34
CA MET A 156 -20.12 -4.35 2.57
C MET A 156 -20.78 -3.06 3.07
N LEU A 157 -20.04 -1.94 3.07
CA LEU A 157 -20.57 -0.63 3.44
C LEU A 157 -21.71 -0.20 2.52
N ARG A 158 -21.54 -0.38 1.21
CA ARG A 158 -22.56 -0.10 0.20
C ARG A 158 -23.82 -0.95 0.42
N GLU A 159 -23.68 -2.22 0.78
CA GLU A 159 -24.81 -3.11 1.02
C GLU A 159 -25.59 -2.73 2.27
N ALA A 160 -24.90 -2.30 3.33
CA ALA A 160 -25.54 -1.79 4.54
C ALA A 160 -26.21 -0.42 4.31
N TYR A 161 -25.63 0.44 3.46
CA TYR A 161 -26.10 1.80 3.20
C TYR A 161 -26.32 2.06 1.70
N PRO A 162 -27.30 1.40 1.06
CA PRO A 162 -27.44 1.41 -0.41
C PRO A 162 -27.88 2.76 -0.99
N VAL A 163 -28.36 3.69 -0.15
CA VAL A 163 -28.72 5.06 -0.56
C VAL A 163 -27.52 6.02 -0.61
N LEU A 164 -26.34 5.61 -0.11
CA LEU A 164 -25.12 6.43 -0.17
C LEU A 164 -24.41 6.31 -1.54
N ASP A 165 -24.53 5.18 -2.23
CA ASP A 165 -23.96 4.96 -3.58
C ASP A 165 -25.02 5.14 -4.68
N VAL A 166 -25.52 6.36 -4.85
CA VAL A 166 -26.55 6.69 -5.86
C VAL A 166 -25.99 7.34 -7.13
N VAL A 167 -24.67 7.49 -7.23
CA VAL A 167 -24.02 8.03 -8.44
C VAL A 167 -24.23 7.07 -9.63
N ASP A 168 -24.11 5.77 -9.39
CA ASP A 168 -24.53 4.74 -10.35
C ASP A 168 -26.04 4.52 -10.26
N HIS A 169 -26.78 5.15 -11.17
CA HIS A 169 -28.23 5.10 -11.22
C HIS A 169 -28.79 3.68 -11.37
N ASN A 170 -28.01 2.75 -11.93
CA ASN A 170 -28.43 1.35 -12.09
C ASN A 170 -28.45 0.59 -10.75
N ARG A 171 -27.70 1.07 -9.75
CA ARG A 171 -27.56 0.48 -8.42
C ARG A 171 -28.42 1.16 -7.36
N ARG A 172 -29.16 2.20 -7.73
CA ARG A 172 -30.14 2.83 -6.84
C ARG A 172 -31.24 1.83 -6.47
N PRO A 173 -31.56 1.66 -5.17
CA PRO A 173 -32.70 0.86 -4.74
C PRO A 173 -33.99 1.33 -5.40
N LYS A 174 -34.74 0.40 -5.99
CA LYS A 174 -36.02 0.68 -6.65
C LYS A 174 -37.21 0.61 -5.69
N ASP A 175 -37.05 -0.17 -4.62
CA ASP A 175 -38.03 -0.36 -3.56
C ASP A 175 -37.56 0.26 -2.25
N SER A 176 -38.46 0.39 -1.27
CA SER A 176 -38.11 0.84 0.07
C SER A 176 -37.06 -0.08 0.69
N VAL A 177 -35.88 0.47 0.99
CA VAL A 177 -34.79 -0.25 1.66
C VAL A 177 -35.27 -0.63 3.06
N GLY A 178 -35.32 -1.93 3.36
CA GLY A 178 -35.69 -2.44 4.68
C GLY A 178 -34.64 -2.08 5.73
N THR A 179 -35.08 -1.81 6.95
CA THR A 179 -34.27 -1.31 8.08
C THR A 179 -33.44 -2.39 8.79
N ASN A 180 -32.96 -3.41 8.07
CA ASN A 180 -32.03 -4.39 8.64
C ASN A 180 -30.61 -3.83 8.57
N ILE A 181 -30.37 -2.77 9.34
CA ILE A 181 -29.16 -1.95 9.30
C ILE A 181 -28.13 -2.64 10.20
N ILE A 182 -27.22 -3.40 9.60
CA ILE A 182 -25.94 -3.66 10.26
C ILE A 182 -25.25 -2.30 10.33
N MET A 183 -25.22 -1.71 11.52
CA MET A 183 -24.53 -0.45 11.75
C MET A 183 -23.03 -0.68 11.54
N ILE A 184 -22.43 0.12 10.67
CA ILE A 184 -20.99 0.05 10.39
C ILE A 184 -20.33 1.30 10.95
N GLU A 185 -19.35 1.11 11.82
CA GLU A 185 -18.54 2.18 12.40
C GLU A 185 -17.06 1.95 12.09
N ALA A 186 -16.46 2.72 11.19
CA ALA A 186 -15.04 2.59 10.88
C ALA A 186 -14.17 3.53 11.73
N ASP A 187 -13.25 2.97 12.50
CA ASP A 187 -12.24 3.71 13.27
C ASP A 187 -11.10 4.22 12.37
N SER A 188 -10.89 3.61 11.21
CA SER A 188 -9.85 4.00 10.26
C SER A 188 -10.17 3.56 8.84
N VAL A 189 -9.51 4.19 7.87
CA VAL A 189 -9.61 3.84 6.45
C VAL A 189 -8.26 3.41 5.92
N ILE A 190 -8.20 2.32 5.15
CA ILE A 190 -7.00 1.83 4.47
C ILE A 190 -7.22 1.87 2.97
N LEU A 191 -6.30 2.54 2.26
CA LEU A 191 -6.28 2.61 0.81
C LEU A 191 -5.12 1.74 0.31
N PHE A 192 -5.42 0.49 -0.08
CA PHE A 192 -4.42 -0.46 -0.56
C PHE A 192 -3.91 -0.15 -1.98
N GLY A 193 -4.73 0.51 -2.79
CA GLY A 193 -4.44 0.83 -4.19
C GLY A 193 -5.64 1.50 -4.85
N GLU A 194 -5.57 1.67 -6.17
CA GLU A 194 -6.61 2.28 -6.97
C GLU A 194 -7.86 1.38 -7.00
N PRO A 195 -9.05 1.87 -6.61
CA PRO A 195 -10.29 1.14 -6.82
C PRO A 195 -10.74 1.20 -8.29
N ILE A 196 -11.56 0.24 -8.71
CA ILE A 196 -12.12 0.22 -10.07
C ILE A 196 -13.19 1.32 -10.24
N ARG A 197 -14.01 1.55 -9.21
CA ARG A 197 -15.15 2.49 -9.21
C ARG A 197 -14.86 3.68 -8.31
N TRP A 198 -14.10 4.65 -8.82
CA TRP A 198 -13.67 5.80 -8.03
C TRP A 198 -14.83 6.62 -7.48
N GLU A 199 -15.91 6.78 -8.24
CA GLU A 199 -17.11 7.50 -7.84
C GLU A 199 -17.74 6.92 -6.56
N THR A 200 -17.97 5.60 -6.51
CA THR A 200 -18.51 4.91 -5.34
C THR A 200 -17.55 4.98 -4.16
N ASN A 201 -16.27 4.71 -4.39
CA ASN A 201 -15.28 4.65 -3.32
C ASN A 201 -15.06 6.03 -2.69
N LEU A 202 -14.93 7.07 -3.51
CA LEU A 202 -14.74 8.44 -3.04
C LEU A 202 -15.96 8.94 -2.25
N GLN A 203 -17.18 8.66 -2.73
CA GLN A 203 -18.40 9.05 -2.02
C GLN A 203 -18.45 8.40 -0.63
N LEU A 204 -18.34 7.07 -0.56
CA LEU A 204 -18.46 6.33 0.69
C LEU A 204 -17.33 6.62 1.69
N ILE A 205 -16.09 6.76 1.22
CA ILE A 205 -14.97 7.17 2.08
C ILE A 205 -15.22 8.59 2.61
N THR A 206 -15.72 9.51 1.78
CA THR A 206 -16.01 10.88 2.20
C THR A 206 -17.10 10.89 3.27
N ASP A 207 -18.19 10.14 3.07
CA ASP A 207 -19.28 10.04 4.05
C ASP A 207 -18.76 9.52 5.39
N VAL A 208 -17.96 8.45 5.40
CA VAL A 208 -17.33 7.90 6.61
C VAL A 208 -16.41 8.92 7.29
N LEU A 209 -15.62 9.67 6.53
CA LEU A 209 -14.73 10.72 7.08
C LEU A 209 -15.51 11.90 7.68
N LEU A 210 -16.60 12.34 7.05
CA LEU A 210 -17.41 13.48 7.48
C LEU A 210 -18.35 13.16 8.65
N THR A 211 -18.63 11.87 8.86
CA THR A 211 -19.51 11.35 9.92
C THR A 211 -18.75 10.70 11.08
N ASN A 212 -17.42 10.84 11.09
CA ASN A 212 -16.52 10.29 12.11
C ASN A 212 -16.67 8.78 12.28
N GLY A 213 -16.69 8.06 11.17
CA GLY A 213 -16.71 6.60 11.13
C GLY A 213 -18.08 5.97 10.92
N ASN A 214 -19.16 6.65 11.30
CA ASN A 214 -20.52 6.09 11.29
C ASN A 214 -21.45 6.89 10.34
N PRO A 215 -21.83 6.35 9.16
CA PRO A 215 -22.67 7.04 8.18
C PRO A 215 -24.08 7.44 8.65
N ASP A 216 -24.59 6.88 9.76
CA ASP A 216 -25.87 7.29 10.35
C ASP A 216 -25.78 8.65 11.08
N ASN A 217 -24.57 9.10 11.40
CA ASN A 217 -24.37 10.39 12.06
C ASN A 217 -24.64 11.57 11.12
N ALA A 218 -25.12 12.66 11.70
CA ALA A 218 -25.19 13.93 10.99
C ALA A 218 -23.77 14.39 10.58
N TRP A 219 -23.69 15.00 9.40
CA TRP A 219 -22.45 15.61 8.93
C TRP A 219 -21.96 16.63 9.95
N SER A 220 -20.74 16.46 10.43
CA SER A 220 -20.12 17.40 11.36
C SER A 220 -18.99 18.15 10.66
N SER A 221 -18.79 19.41 11.03
CA SER A 221 -17.56 20.10 10.64
C SER A 221 -16.38 19.37 11.26
N ALA A 222 -15.60 18.67 10.42
CA ALA A 222 -14.28 18.11 10.68
C ALA A 222 -13.85 18.10 12.16
N GLN A 223 -14.34 17.13 12.94
CA GLN A 223 -13.84 16.94 14.31
C GLN A 223 -12.37 16.52 14.24
N TYR A 224 -11.55 17.16 15.08
CA TYR A 224 -10.12 16.89 15.16
C TYR A 224 -9.77 16.25 16.50
N PRO A 225 -9.04 15.13 16.54
CA PRO A 225 -8.45 14.43 15.39
C PRO A 225 -9.48 13.66 14.57
N HIS A 226 -9.26 13.60 13.25
CA HIS A 226 -10.05 12.75 12.34
C HIS A 226 -9.69 11.28 12.48
N ILE A 227 -10.59 10.40 12.04
CA ILE A 227 -10.24 8.99 11.82
C ILE A 227 -9.03 8.88 10.86
N PRO A 228 -8.03 8.05 11.18
CA PRO A 228 -6.81 7.91 10.39
C PRO A 228 -7.07 7.28 9.01
N VAL A 229 -6.35 7.78 8.00
CA VAL A 229 -6.33 7.23 6.63
C VAL A 229 -4.93 6.71 6.31
N LEU A 230 -4.82 5.41 6.06
CA LEU A 230 -3.58 4.71 5.74
C LEU A 230 -3.51 4.45 4.23
N ALA A 231 -2.79 5.31 3.50
CA ALA A 231 -2.60 5.16 2.06
C ALA A 231 -1.30 4.38 1.76
N CYS A 232 -1.43 3.26 1.04
CA CYS A 232 -0.30 2.37 0.74
C CYS A 232 0.47 2.79 -0.52
N ASN A 233 -0.19 3.48 -1.46
CA ASN A 233 0.44 4.01 -2.67
C ASN A 233 0.14 5.50 -2.81
N MET A 234 1.16 6.30 -3.14
CA MET A 234 1.05 7.75 -3.34
C MET A 234 1.43 8.20 -4.75
N ASP A 235 1.76 7.27 -5.63
CA ASP A 235 2.14 7.61 -6.99
C ASP A 235 0.95 8.24 -7.71
N LEU A 236 1.14 9.47 -8.20
CA LEU A 236 0.17 10.11 -9.09
C LEU A 236 0.20 9.45 -10.46
N LEU A 237 1.38 9.03 -10.91
CA LEU A 237 1.61 8.49 -12.23
C LEU A 237 2.45 7.22 -12.14
N TRP A 238 2.10 6.20 -12.92
CA TRP A 238 2.86 4.97 -13.06
C TRP A 238 2.93 4.49 -14.51
N MET A 239 3.90 3.62 -14.82
CA MET A 239 4.15 3.15 -16.19
C MET A 239 3.48 1.79 -16.44
N ALA A 240 2.42 1.81 -17.24
CA ALA A 240 1.74 0.63 -17.75
C ALA A 240 2.22 0.27 -19.18
N GLU A 241 1.42 -0.45 -19.96
CA GLU A 241 1.70 -0.80 -21.37
C GLU A 241 1.68 0.42 -22.31
N ALA A 242 0.90 1.44 -21.96
CA ALA A 242 0.76 2.65 -22.78
C ALA A 242 2.06 3.48 -22.80
N LYS A 243 2.29 4.20 -23.90
CA LYS A 243 3.45 5.11 -24.03
C LYS A 243 3.47 6.21 -22.97
N ASN A 244 2.28 6.69 -22.59
CA ASN A 244 2.12 7.76 -21.62
C ASN A 244 1.78 7.18 -20.22
N PRO A 245 2.27 7.77 -19.12
CA PRO A 245 1.95 7.33 -17.76
C PRO A 245 0.44 7.27 -17.49
N ARG A 246 0.02 6.37 -16.60
CA ARG A 246 -1.37 6.20 -16.13
C ARG A 246 -1.51 6.80 -14.73
N TYR A 247 -2.73 7.21 -14.36
CA TYR A 247 -2.99 7.70 -13.01
C TYR A 247 -2.90 6.57 -11.98
N GLY A 248 -2.30 6.87 -10.83
CA GLY A 248 -2.31 6.03 -9.63
C GLY A 248 -3.20 6.59 -8.52
N LEU A 249 -3.08 6.03 -7.31
CA LEU A 249 -3.96 6.30 -6.16
C LEU A 249 -3.91 7.76 -5.63
N CYS A 250 -2.93 8.57 -6.04
CA CYS A 250 -2.59 9.87 -5.44
C CYS A 250 -3.78 10.63 -4.84
N VAL A 251 -3.75 10.73 -3.50
CA VAL A 251 -4.60 11.64 -2.74
C VAL A 251 -3.90 13.01 -2.70
N PRO A 252 -4.50 14.10 -3.23
CA PRO A 252 -3.85 15.40 -3.31
C PRO A 252 -3.43 15.92 -1.93
N LYS A 253 -2.11 16.10 -1.73
CA LYS A 253 -1.49 16.61 -0.48
C LYS A 253 -2.05 17.96 0.03
N LYS A 254 -2.72 18.74 -0.81
CA LYS A 254 -3.13 20.13 -0.48
C LYS A 254 -4.55 20.28 0.03
N ASP A 255 -5.46 19.38 -0.31
CA ASP A 255 -6.90 19.56 -0.03
C ASP A 255 -7.45 18.63 1.07
N MET A 256 -6.67 17.66 1.51
CA MET A 256 -6.92 16.92 2.74
C MET A 256 -5.79 17.20 3.73
N ARG A 257 -6.03 18.10 4.70
CA ARG A 257 -5.20 18.23 5.91
C ARG A 257 -5.43 17.03 6.84
N LEU A 258 -5.37 15.81 6.31
CA LEU A 258 -5.51 14.57 7.04
C LEU A 258 -4.16 13.89 7.19
N PHE A 259 -3.96 13.25 8.34
CA PHE A 259 -2.71 12.67 8.77
C PHE A 259 -2.40 11.41 7.96
N PHE A 260 -1.64 11.54 6.87
CA PHE A 260 -1.13 10.43 6.08
C PHE A 260 0.09 9.80 6.78
N PHE A 261 0.04 8.50 7.05
CA PHE A 261 1.24 7.71 7.28
C PHE A 261 1.74 7.20 5.92
N PHE A 262 2.89 7.70 5.48
CA PHE A 262 3.47 7.36 4.18
C PHE A 262 4.23 6.03 4.24
N LEU A 263 3.89 5.12 3.32
CA LEU A 263 4.64 3.90 3.04
C LEU A 263 4.95 3.84 1.53
N SER A 264 5.62 4.86 0.99
CA SER A 264 6.19 4.77 -0.36
C SER A 264 7.69 4.53 -0.27
N PHE A 265 8.17 3.51 -1.00
CA PHE A 265 9.58 3.38 -1.34
C PHE A 265 9.86 4.35 -2.49
N ASP A 266 10.13 5.62 -2.14
CA ASP A 266 10.52 6.64 -3.10
C ASP A 266 11.93 6.33 -3.63
N CYS A 267 12.01 5.54 -4.71
CA CYS A 267 13.23 5.43 -5.51
C CYS A 267 13.37 6.73 -6.32
N HIS A 268 13.98 7.75 -5.72
CA HIS A 268 14.38 8.95 -6.45
C HIS A 268 15.26 8.56 -7.64
N TYR A 269 14.71 8.66 -8.86
CA TYR A 269 15.48 8.72 -10.08
C TYR A 269 16.30 10.03 -10.07
N SER A 270 17.49 10.00 -9.48
CA SER A 270 18.54 10.95 -9.82
C SER A 270 19.15 10.52 -11.14
N ALA A 271 18.43 10.75 -12.24
CA ALA A 271 19.06 10.76 -13.55
C ALA A 271 19.90 12.05 -13.64
N SER A 272 21.14 11.99 -13.17
CA SER A 272 22.15 12.93 -13.63
C SER A 272 22.28 12.73 -15.15
N PRO A 273 22.19 13.79 -15.98
CA PRO A 273 22.39 13.65 -17.41
C PRO A 273 23.84 13.23 -17.67
N LEU A 274 24.05 11.95 -17.96
CA LEU A 274 25.30 11.47 -18.53
C LEU A 274 25.36 12.00 -19.96
N ASN A 275 26.11 13.08 -20.14
CA ASN A 275 26.59 13.55 -21.42
C ASN A 275 27.38 12.41 -22.08
N PHE A 276 26.85 11.86 -23.17
CA PHE A 276 27.66 11.08 -24.10
C PHE A 276 28.38 12.05 -25.04
N PRO A 277 29.72 12.05 -25.12
CA PRO A 277 30.41 12.77 -26.16
C PRO A 277 30.13 12.09 -27.50
N VAL A 278 29.55 12.84 -28.42
CA VAL A 278 29.48 12.46 -29.83
C VAL A 278 30.87 12.67 -30.40
N SER A 279 31.47 11.59 -30.89
CA SER A 279 32.60 11.60 -31.83
C SER A 279 32.20 10.81 -33.06
#